data_AF-E4U3S5-F1
#
_entry.id   AF-E4U3S5-F1
#
_cell.length_a   1.000
_cell.length_b   1.000
_cell.length_c   1.000
_cell.angle_alpha   90.00
_cell.angle_beta   90.00
_cell.angle_gamma   90.00
#
_symmetry.space_group_name_H-M   'P 1'
#
loop_
_entity.id
_entity.type
_entity.pdbx_description
1 polymer ?
#
loop_
_entity_poly.entity_id
_entity_poly.type
_entity_poly.pdbx_seq_one_letter_code
_entity_poly.pdbx_strand_id
1 'polypeptide(L)' 'MDKYAFNDLLKTAGLSKKEFAEILGTTGGTISNWGNEGREIPYWVESWLHLYIENQHCKKIKEAISKSGVCDLMDKKSK' A
#
# COMPACT_ATOMS: atom_id res chain seq x y z
N MET A 1 8.66 10.76 -8.31
CA MET A 1 7.78 10.23 -9.38
C MET A 1 6.98 11.30 -10.12
N ASP A 2 6.56 11.00 -11.36
CA ASP A 2 5.57 11.79 -12.10
C ASP A 2 4.12 11.35 -11.81
N LYS A 3 3.14 12.06 -12.40
CA LYS A 3 1.70 11.80 -12.20
C LYS A 3 1.26 10.41 -12.69
N TYR A 4 1.87 9.90 -13.76
CA TYR A 4 1.49 8.61 -14.32
C TYR A 4 1.96 7.48 -13.41
N ALA A 5 3.23 7.52 -13.00
CA ALA A 5 3.81 6.61 -12.02
C ALA A 5 3.03 6.62 -10.69
N PHE A 6 2.60 7.81 -10.22
CA PHE A 6 1.76 7.91 -9.03
C PHE A 6 0.41 7.21 -9.18
N ASN A 7 -0.30 7.41 -10.30
CA ASN A 7 -1.59 6.75 -10.52
C ASN A 7 -1.44 5.23 -10.65
N ASP A 8 -0.35 4.76 -11.27
CA ASP A 8 -0.07 3.33 -11.42
C ASP A 8 0.26 2.67 -10.07
N LEU A 9 1.00 3.35 -9.19
CA LEU A 9 1.25 2.89 -7.83
C LEU A 9 -0.03 2.83 -7.00
N LEU A 10 -0.92 3.82 -7.10
CA LEU A 10 -2.23 3.77 -6.43
C LEU A 10 -3.07 2.58 -6.91
N LYS A 11 -3.09 2.33 -8.23
CA LYS A 11 -3.79 1.19 -8.80
C LYS A 11 -3.21 -0.13 -8.31
N THR A 12 -1.88 -0.25 -8.24
CA THR A 12 -1.18 -1.42 -7.71
C THR A 12 -1.50 -1.65 -6.22
N ALA A 13 -1.59 -0.57 -5.45
CA ALA A 13 -2.01 -0.59 -4.04
C ALA A 13 -3.50 -0.93 -3.83
N GLY A 14 -4.29 -0.97 -4.92
CA GLY A 14 -5.74 -1.16 -4.85
C GLY A 14 -6.46 0.04 -4.23
N LEU A 15 -5.90 1.25 -4.38
CA LEU A 15 -6.44 2.48 -3.81
C LEU A 15 -6.94 3.42 -4.90
N SER A 16 -8.12 3.99 -4.69
CA SER A 16 -8.55 5.21 -5.36
C SER A 16 -7.88 6.45 -4.75
N LYS A 17 -7.89 7.56 -5.48
CA LYS A 17 -7.42 8.86 -4.94
C LYS A 17 -8.21 9.33 -3.72
N LYS A 18 -9.49 8.94 -3.63
CA LYS A 18 -10.35 9.27 -2.49
C LYS A 18 -9.91 8.51 -1.25
N GLU A 19 -9.76 7.19 -1.35
CA GLU A 19 -9.30 6.35 -0.22
C GLU A 19 -7.90 6.76 0.22
N PHE A 20 -7.01 7.05 -0.72
CA PHE A 20 -5.68 7.53 -0.39
C PHE A 20 -5.72 8.89 0.33
N ALA A 21 -6.59 9.82 -0.10
CA ALA A 21 -6.78 11.08 0.59
C ALA A 21 -7.29 10.89 2.03
N GLU A 22 -8.25 9.97 2.23
CA GLU A 22 -8.79 9.62 3.54
C GLU A 22 -7.70 9.05 4.47
N ILE A 23 -6.85 8.14 3.97
CA ILE A 23 -5.72 7.59 4.74
C ILE A 23 -4.74 8.68 5.19
N LEU A 24 -4.47 9.65 4.32
CA LEU A 24 -3.56 10.75 4.60
C LEU A 24 -4.20 11.89 5.40
N GLY A 25 -5.51 11.83 5.70
CA GLY A 25 -6.22 12.91 6.37
C GLY A 25 -6.27 14.20 5.55
N THR A 26 -6.33 14.09 4.22
CA THR A 26 -6.39 15.24 3.30
C THR A 26 -7.60 15.13 2.35
N THR A 27 -7.74 16.10 1.45
CA THR A 27 -8.85 16.12 0.48
C THR A 27 -8.48 15.41 -0.82
N GLY A 28 -9.46 14.78 -1.48
CA GLY A 28 -9.28 14.21 -2.81
C GLY A 28 -8.87 15.25 -3.86
N GLY A 29 -9.25 16.51 -3.67
CA GLY A 29 -8.79 17.64 -4.50
C GLY A 29 -7.29 17.87 -4.39
N THR A 30 -6.73 17.82 -3.17
CA THR A 30 -5.28 17.89 -2.93
C THR A 30 -4.55 16.80 -3.70
N ILE A 31 -4.98 15.54 -3.54
CA ILE A 31 -4.35 14.39 -4.21
C ILE A 31 -4.48 14.47 -5.74
N SER A 32 -5.63 14.94 -6.25
CA SER A 32 -5.88 15.06 -7.69
C SER A 32 -5.03 16.13 -8.36
N ASN A 33 -4.60 17.12 -7.58
CA ASN A 33 -3.76 18.23 -8.02
C ASN A 33 -2.26 17.91 -8.05
N TRP A 34 -1.82 16.82 -7.41
CA TRP A 34 -0.42 16.41 -7.46
C TRP A 34 0.01 15.99 -8.87
N GLY A 35 1.20 16.42 -9.27
CA GLY A 35 1.77 16.18 -10.58
C GLY A 35 1.20 17.07 -11.70
N ASN A 36 0.41 18.12 -11.37
CA ASN A 36 -0.09 19.13 -12.32
C ASN A 36 0.59 20.49 -12.07
N GLU A 37 0.80 21.29 -13.12
CA GLU A 37 1.05 22.75 -13.04
C GLU A 37 2.05 23.18 -11.94
N GLY A 38 3.20 22.51 -11.84
CA GLY A 38 4.25 22.83 -10.86
C GLY A 38 3.98 22.36 -9.42
N ARG A 39 2.88 21.62 -9.19
CA ARG A 39 2.62 20.93 -7.92
C ARG A 39 3.27 19.56 -7.95
N GLU A 40 4.44 19.48 -7.35
CA GLU A 40 5.15 18.21 -7.21
C GLU A 40 4.37 17.24 -6.32
N ILE A 41 4.58 15.95 -6.59
CA ILE A 41 4.14 14.89 -5.69
C ILE A 41 5.15 14.87 -4.53
N PRO A 42 4.72 14.90 -3.26
CA PRO A 42 5.65 14.86 -2.14
C PRO A 42 6.58 13.66 -2.21
N TYR A 43 7.88 13.89 -2.00
CA TYR A 43 8.94 12.90 -2.25
C TYR A 43 8.73 11.55 -1.50
N TRP A 44 8.10 11.59 -0.33
CA TRP A 44 7.88 10.42 0.52
C TRP A 44 6.74 9.52 0.03
N VAL A 45 5.86 10.01 -0.86
CA VAL A 45 4.66 9.28 -1.30
C VAL A 45 5.04 8.00 -2.03
N GLU A 46 6.14 8.01 -2.78
CA GLU A 46 6.63 6.86 -3.52
C GLU A 46 7.03 5.72 -2.56
N SER A 47 7.90 6.02 -1.59
CA SER A 47 8.30 5.07 -0.56
C SER A 47 7.12 4.58 0.27
N TRP A 48 6.16 5.46 0.60
CA TRP A 48 4.97 5.09 1.36
C TRP A 48 4.11 4.07 0.60
N LEU A 49 3.86 4.30 -0.71
CA LEU A 49 3.07 3.39 -1.53
C LEU A 49 3.75 2.03 -1.70
N HIS A 50 5.07 2.00 -1.90
CA HIS A 50 5.82 0.75 -1.94
C HIS A 50 5.70 -0.05 -0.65
N LEU A 51 5.91 0.58 0.51
CA LEU A 51 5.77 -0.07 1.81
C LEU A 51 4.32 -0.54 2.07
N TYR A 52 3.34 0.23 1.63
CA TYR A 52 1.93 -0.16 1.74
C TYR A 52 1.63 -1.44 0.94
N ILE A 53 2.09 -1.51 -0.31
CA ILE A 53 1.95 -2.69 -1.18
C ILE A 53 2.68 -3.91 -0.57
N GLU A 54 3.92 -3.74 -0.13
CA GLU A 54 4.69 -4.81 0.51
C GLU A 54 3.99 -5.34 1.77
N ASN A 55 3.47 -4.45 2.61
CA ASN A 55 2.71 -4.83 3.80
C ASN A 55 1.45 -5.64 3.45
N GLN A 56 0.74 -5.29 2.36
CA GLN A 56 -0.37 -6.12 1.88
C GLN A 56 0.07 -7.53 1.48
N HIS A 57 1.22 -7.67 0.81
CA HIS A 57 1.78 -8.98 0.48
C HIS A 57 2.16 -9.78 1.74
N CYS A 58 2.83 -9.15 2.70
CA CYS A 58 3.16 -9.76 3.99
C CYS A 58 1.92 -10.27 4.73
N LYS A 59 0.83 -9.49 4.75
CA LYS A 59 -0.45 -9.91 5.34
C LYS A 59 -1.02 -11.15 4.64
N LYS A 60 -1.05 -11.15 3.29
CA LYS A 60 -1.52 -12.31 2.50
C LYS A 60 -0.71 -13.56 2.77
N ILE A 61 0.63 -13.44 2.85
CA ILE A 61 1.52 -14.56 3.17
C ILE A 61 1.25 -15.07 4.58
N LYS A 62 1.14 -14.18 5.57
CA LYS A 62 0.82 -14.55 6.96
C LYS A 62 -0.50 -15.30 7.06
N GLU A 63 -1.53 -14.84 6.35
CA GLU A 63 -2.82 -15.53 6.29
C GLU A 63 -2.71 -16.89 5.61
N ALA A 64 -1.97 -17.01 4.52
CA ALA A 64 -1.77 -18.28 3.81
C ALA A 64 -1.04 -19.30 4.70
N ILE A 65 0.03 -18.89 5.39
CA ILE A 65 0.76 -19.73 6.34
C ILE A 65 -0.16 -20.16 7.48
N SER A 66 -0.93 -19.25 8.07
CA SER A 66 -1.88 -19.59 9.14
C SER A 66 -2.94 -20.60 8.68
N LYS A 67 -3.48 -20.44 7.47
CA LYS A 67 -4.49 -21.35 6.91
C LYS A 67 -3.91 -22.71 6.51
N SER A 68 -2.61 -22.80 6.22
CA SER A 68 -1.96 -24.05 5.85
C SER A 68 -1.79 -25.05 7.00
N GLY A 69 -2.00 -24.62 8.25
CA GLY A 69 -1.77 -25.45 9.44
C GLY A 69 -0.30 -25.71 9.76
N VAL A 70 0.65 -25.11 9.02
CA VAL A 70 2.10 -25.24 9.28
C VAL A 70 2.47 -24.75 10.68
N CYS A 71 1.86 -23.67 11.17
CA CYS A 71 2.11 -23.17 12.52
C CYS A 71 1.70 -24.21 13.59
N ASP A 72 0.56 -24.88 13.41
CA ASP A 72 0.04 -25.88 14.36
C ASP A 72 0.90 -27.16 14.40
N LEU A 73 1.65 -27.44 13.34
CA LEU A 73 2.59 -28.57 13.26
C LEU A 73 3.91 -28.31 13.98
N MET A 74 4.33 -27.04 14.11
CA MET A 74 5.55 -26.68 14.84
C MET A 74 5.36 -26.80 16.35
N ASP A 75 4.16 -26.49 16.86
CA ASP A 75 3.84 -26.61 18.30
C ASP A 75 3.81 -28.07 18.78
N LYS A 76 3.53 -29.02 17.89
CA LYS A 76 3.49 -30.46 18.20
C LYS A 76 4.86 -31.15 18.18
N LYS A 77 5.88 -30.56 17.57
CA LYS A 77 7.25 -31.13 17.51
C LYS A 77 8.14 -30.78 18.71
N SER A 78 7.70 -29.85 19.57
CA SER A 78 8.42 -29.44 20.78
C SER A 78 7.94 -30.15 22.06
N LYS A 79 7.16 -31.23 21.94
CA LYS A 79 6.81 -32.17 23.01
C LYS A 79 7.30 -33.55 22.65
#